data_AF-I0YMU4-F1
#
_entry.id   AF-I0YMU4-F1
#
_cell.length_a   1.000
_cell.length_b   1.000
_cell.length_c   1.000
_cell.angle_alpha   90.00
_cell.angle_beta   90.00
_cell.angle_gamma   90.00
#
_symmetry.space_group_name_H-M   'P 1'
#
loop_
_entity.id
_entity.type
_entity.pdbx_description
1 polymer ?
#
loop_
_entity_poly.entity_id
_entity_poly.type
_entity_poly.pdbx_seq_one_letter_code
_entity_poly.pdbx_strand_id
1 'polypeptide(L)'
;MACFRRAHTYISGFLPVRTALVVGNHDLEGEDFETDEENLAAWREVFGQRHYWSMELGDVLCIGISTVRFRSNAFSAHEVYIDDEQLSWFKNTLKAAGQRPIIIFSHAPPLGCGLTSVHVKNRCAFLNHSSNAAEFMQLVEQHSNICLWFSGHFHLSHNYMRSISVANNCAFVQTGVIGDCNRDGYRHSRVIKGSKEGYRLYTFDHNTGDLRLDLKQPWVSASSPRPILPPQDQLCDSEDEGWPLDRAAAANGAAGRSNGFAGEDGDEGAFAFERPANGAQQQRRWMAVGRGRLLSLEDSMLVEYNIASRAPVGVVFLSIEEGEEVVFVDEAGGVVSIAGPTDSVGETVAAVELRDPSGHVTQRVERNLEGGFFQVFQQNKWRLRKQREAAAQAAAAAVPVS
;
A
#
# COMPACT_ATOMS: atom_id res chain seq x y z
N MET A 1 17.49 19.59 11.26
CA MET A 1 17.36 18.98 12.63
C MET A 1 16.27 19.59 13.52
N ALA A 2 15.84 20.84 13.32
CA ALA A 2 14.92 21.52 14.25
C ALA A 2 13.56 20.81 14.39
N CYS A 3 13.04 20.23 13.30
CA CYS A 3 11.82 19.42 13.29
C CYS A 3 11.91 18.21 14.24
N PHE A 4 12.98 17.43 14.17
CA PHE A 4 13.19 16.28 15.05
C PHE A 4 13.26 16.68 16.51
N ARG A 5 13.95 17.78 16.85
CA ARG A 5 14.02 18.27 18.23
C ARG A 5 12.65 18.66 18.76
N ARG A 6 11.83 19.34 17.95
CA ARG A 6 10.45 19.69 18.32
C ARG A 6 9.61 18.43 18.57
N ALA A 7 9.69 17.44 17.68
CA ALA A 7 8.99 16.17 17.84
C ALA A 7 9.46 15.42 19.10
N HIS A 8 10.77 15.38 19.34
CA HIS A 8 11.34 14.80 20.55
C HIS A 8 10.83 15.50 21.82
N THR A 9 10.78 16.83 21.85
CA THR A 9 10.20 17.58 22.99
C THR A 9 8.73 17.22 23.23
N TYR A 10 7.93 17.13 22.17
CA TYR A 10 6.52 16.73 22.27
C TYR A 10 6.38 15.32 22.84
N ILE A 11 7.10 14.35 22.27
CA ILE A 11 7.07 12.95 22.71
C ILE A 11 7.59 12.79 24.15
N SER A 12 8.64 13.52 24.52
CA SER A 12 9.18 13.52 25.89
C SER A 12 8.19 14.07 26.91
N GLY A 13 7.17 14.83 26.48
CA GLY A 13 6.10 15.31 27.34
C GLY A 13 5.21 14.20 27.90
N PHE A 14 5.23 13.00 27.31
CA PHE A 14 4.46 11.83 27.77
C PHE A 14 5.22 10.95 28.78
N LEU A 15 6.42 11.35 29.21
CA LEU A 15 7.16 10.62 30.24
C LEU A 15 6.32 10.47 31.52
N PRO A 16 6.39 9.30 32.21
CA PRO A 16 7.38 8.23 32.05
C PRO A 16 7.02 7.15 31.02
N VAL A 17 6.07 7.38 30.11
CA VAL A 17 5.70 6.38 29.09
C VAL A 17 6.89 6.11 28.16
N ARG A 18 7.28 4.83 28.05
CA ARG A 18 8.32 4.40 27.09
C ARG A 18 7.79 4.58 25.68
N THR A 19 8.61 5.17 24.82
CA THR A 19 8.25 5.40 23.42
C THR A 19 9.28 4.73 22.52
N ALA A 20 8.80 4.04 21.48
CA ALA A 20 9.60 3.49 20.40
C ALA A 20 8.99 3.99 19.09
N LEU A 21 9.82 4.46 18.16
CA LEU A 21 9.35 5.11 16.93
C LEU A 21 9.78 4.30 15.71
N VAL A 22 8.97 4.37 14.67
CA VAL A 22 9.35 3.98 13.32
C VAL A 22 9.38 5.23 12.45
N VAL A 23 10.30 5.26 11.47
CA VAL A 23 10.47 6.36 10.52
C VAL A 23 9.50 6.17 9.37
N GLY A 24 8.71 7.21 9.08
CA GLY A 24 7.87 7.33 7.91
C GLY A 24 8.51 8.15 6.79
N ASN A 25 7.85 8.22 5.63
CA ASN A 25 8.38 8.94 4.47
C ASN A 25 8.58 10.44 4.73
N HIS A 26 7.71 11.07 5.51
CA HIS A 26 7.79 12.50 5.84
C HIS A 26 8.88 12.84 6.87
N ASP A 27 9.37 11.86 7.64
CA ASP A 27 10.52 12.09 8.52
C ASP A 27 11.81 12.31 7.70
N LEU A 28 11.87 11.74 6.49
CA LEU A 28 13.02 11.80 5.59
C LEU A 28 12.94 12.94 4.55
N GLU A 29 11.77 13.57 4.38
CA GLU A 29 11.49 14.57 3.33
C GLU A 29 12.20 15.92 3.55
N GLY A 30 12.62 16.24 4.77
CA GLY A 30 13.15 17.55 5.12
C GLY A 30 14.35 17.97 4.27
N GLU A 31 14.34 19.21 3.76
CA GLU A 31 15.39 19.77 2.90
C GLU A 31 16.70 20.09 3.63
N ASP A 32 16.73 19.94 4.96
CA ASP A 32 17.89 20.17 5.83
C ASP A 32 19.09 19.24 5.53
N PHE A 33 18.91 18.21 4.71
CA PHE A 33 19.90 17.15 4.47
C PHE A 33 20.06 16.86 2.98
N GLU A 34 21.27 16.51 2.55
CA GLU A 34 21.59 16.20 1.15
C GLU A 34 21.49 14.71 0.85
N THR A 35 21.62 13.86 1.88
CA THR A 35 21.53 12.40 1.75
C THR A 35 20.51 11.79 2.72
N ASP A 36 20.05 10.58 2.40
CA ASP A 36 19.13 9.83 3.28
C ASP A 36 19.87 9.37 4.56
N GLU A 37 21.16 9.06 4.43
CA GLU A 37 22.05 8.65 5.52
C GLU A 37 22.25 9.77 6.54
N GLU A 38 22.48 11.01 6.08
CA GLU A 38 22.59 12.20 6.95
C GLU A 38 21.30 12.44 7.73
N ASN A 39 20.15 12.37 7.05
CA ASN A 39 18.85 12.56 7.69
C ASN A 39 18.60 11.49 8.77
N LEU A 40 18.84 10.21 8.43
CA LEU A 40 18.72 9.10 9.38
C LEU A 40 19.69 9.21 10.56
N ALA A 41 20.93 9.64 10.32
CA ALA A 41 21.91 9.85 11.39
C ALA A 41 21.43 10.92 12.36
N ALA A 42 20.94 12.06 11.85
CA ALA A 42 20.39 13.13 12.65
C ALA A 42 19.12 12.71 13.41
N TRP A 43 18.25 11.90 12.80
CA TRP A 43 17.09 11.32 13.47
C TRP A 43 17.53 10.45 14.65
N ARG A 44 18.50 9.53 14.45
CA ARG A 44 19.02 8.64 15.49
C ARG A 44 19.68 9.42 16.63
N GLU A 45 20.43 10.48 16.31
CA GLU A 45 21.05 11.36 17.30
C GLU A 45 20.00 12.02 18.20
N VAL A 46 18.95 12.59 17.61
CA VAL A 46 17.93 13.33 18.37
C VAL A 46 17.06 12.40 19.22
N PHE A 47 16.66 11.24 18.70
CA PHE A 47 15.78 10.32 19.42
C PHE A 47 16.52 9.29 20.28
N GLY A 48 17.84 9.18 20.15
CA GLY A 48 18.64 8.23 20.93
C GLY A 48 18.27 6.76 20.70
N GLN A 49 17.69 6.43 19.54
CA GLN A 49 17.21 5.08 19.22
C GLN A 49 17.65 4.63 17.82
N ARG A 50 17.72 3.31 17.62
CA ARG A 50 17.79 2.74 16.28
C ARG A 50 16.42 2.89 15.60
N HIS A 51 16.45 3.18 14.30
CA HIS A 51 15.22 3.34 13.51
C HIS A 51 14.47 2.03 13.33
N TYR A 52 15.11 0.87 13.44
CA TYR A 52 14.46 -0.43 13.61
C TYR A 52 14.85 -1.06 14.94
N TRP A 53 13.92 -1.77 15.55
CA TRP A 53 14.05 -2.21 16.93
C TRP A 53 13.15 -3.42 17.22
N SER A 54 13.50 -4.15 18.26
CA SER A 54 12.59 -5.11 18.89
C SER A 54 12.50 -4.82 20.38
N MET A 55 11.35 -5.11 20.97
CA MET A 55 11.06 -4.90 22.38
C MET A 55 10.20 -6.03 22.91
N GLU A 56 10.53 -6.55 24.08
CA GLU A 56 9.69 -7.51 24.78
C GLU A 56 8.63 -6.78 25.61
N LEU A 57 7.36 -7.15 25.41
CA LEU A 57 6.22 -6.67 26.19
C LEU A 57 5.54 -7.87 26.84
N GLY A 58 6.05 -8.27 28.01
CA GLY A 58 5.67 -9.54 28.63
C GLY A 58 6.09 -10.71 27.74
N ASP A 59 5.16 -11.60 27.42
CA ASP A 59 5.41 -12.78 26.56
C ASP A 59 5.32 -12.46 25.06
N VAL A 60 5.15 -11.20 24.67
CA VAL A 60 4.97 -10.76 23.28
C VAL A 60 6.22 -10.03 22.79
N LEU A 61 6.64 -10.30 21.55
CA LEU A 61 7.70 -9.57 20.88
C LEU A 61 7.12 -8.49 19.98
N CYS A 62 7.44 -7.23 20.25
CA CYS A 62 7.16 -6.11 19.38
C CYS A 62 8.37 -5.86 18.46
N ILE A 63 8.11 -5.58 17.18
CA ILE A 63 9.15 -5.30 16.18
C ILE A 63 8.76 -4.05 15.40
N GLY A 64 9.63 -3.05 15.35
CA GLY A 64 9.48 -1.87 14.49
C GLY A 64 10.44 -1.94 13.31
N ILE A 65 9.91 -1.74 12.11
CA ILE A 65 10.67 -1.56 10.87
C ILE A 65 10.36 -0.19 10.24
N SER A 66 11.37 0.41 9.62
CA SER A 66 11.40 1.82 9.26
C SER A 66 11.91 2.03 7.86
N THR A 67 11.34 3.02 7.17
CA THR A 67 11.90 3.42 5.88
C THR A 67 13.25 4.11 6.05
N VAL A 68 14.12 3.91 5.06
CA VAL A 68 15.46 4.50 5.01
C VAL A 68 15.70 5.34 3.76
N ARG A 69 14.69 5.55 2.90
CA ARG A 69 14.86 6.28 1.64
C ARG A 69 13.79 7.33 1.41
N PHE A 70 14.24 8.47 0.91
CA PHE A 70 13.39 9.51 0.34
C PHE A 70 14.03 10.04 -0.96
N ARG A 71 15.30 10.44 -0.89
CA ARG A 71 16.05 11.04 -2.00
C ARG A 71 16.46 10.01 -3.04
N SER A 72 16.86 8.84 -2.56
CA SER A 72 17.36 7.73 -3.38
C SER A 72 16.25 6.85 -3.97
N ASN A 73 14.98 7.11 -3.65
CA ASN A 73 13.85 6.36 -4.23
C ASN A 73 13.79 6.57 -5.75
N ALA A 74 13.64 5.45 -6.46
CA ALA A 74 13.68 5.43 -7.93
C ALA A 74 12.46 6.12 -8.55
N PHE A 75 11.27 5.82 -8.04
CA PHE A 75 10.01 6.25 -8.63
C PHE A 75 9.35 7.39 -7.84
N SER A 76 8.94 7.12 -6.61
CA SER A 76 8.22 8.08 -5.76
C SER A 76 9.03 8.44 -4.52
N ALA A 77 9.09 9.73 -4.19
CA ALA A 77 9.71 10.18 -2.95
C ALA A 77 8.98 9.65 -1.70
N HIS A 78 7.71 9.26 -1.83
CA HIS A 78 6.90 8.71 -0.75
C HIS A 78 6.97 7.18 -0.63
N GLU A 79 7.76 6.50 -1.47
CA GLU A 79 7.96 5.06 -1.32
C GLU A 79 8.61 4.73 0.02
N VAL A 80 8.08 3.71 0.70
CA VAL A 80 8.55 3.23 1.99
C VAL A 80 9.44 2.02 1.73
N TYR A 81 10.74 2.25 1.78
CA TYR A 81 11.77 1.25 1.48
C TYR A 81 12.52 0.80 2.74
N ILE A 82 12.61 -0.51 2.93
CA ILE A 82 13.39 -1.26 3.92
C ILE A 82 14.62 -1.85 3.22
N ASP A 83 15.82 -1.58 3.73
CA ASP A 83 17.06 -2.09 3.15
C ASP A 83 17.38 -3.55 3.53
N ASP A 84 18.39 -4.11 2.86
CA ASP A 84 18.80 -5.51 3.02
C ASP A 84 19.35 -5.82 4.41
N GLU A 85 20.03 -4.85 5.06
CA GLU A 85 20.54 -5.00 6.42
C GLU A 85 19.37 -5.20 7.39
N GLN A 86 18.40 -4.28 7.35
CA GLN A 86 17.22 -4.32 8.20
C GLN A 86 16.35 -5.53 7.89
N LEU A 87 16.16 -5.89 6.62
CA LEU A 87 15.40 -7.07 6.23
C LEU A 87 16.07 -8.37 6.73
N SER A 88 17.40 -8.46 6.65
CA SER A 88 18.15 -9.59 7.19
C SER A 88 18.03 -9.68 8.72
N TRP A 89 18.15 -8.55 9.42
CA TRP A 89 17.91 -8.47 10.85
C TRP A 89 16.47 -8.90 11.22
N PHE A 90 15.49 -8.44 10.45
CA PHE A 90 14.08 -8.76 10.66
C PHE A 90 13.82 -10.26 10.54
N LYS A 91 14.29 -10.89 9.45
CA LYS A 91 14.21 -12.34 9.23
C LYS A 91 14.85 -13.15 10.37
N ASN A 92 16.04 -12.74 10.81
CA ASN A 92 16.73 -13.37 11.94
C ASN A 92 15.96 -13.20 13.25
N THR A 93 15.34 -12.04 13.46
CA THR A 93 14.52 -11.77 14.65
C THR A 93 13.26 -12.64 14.66
N LEU A 94 12.56 -12.77 13.52
CA LEU A 94 11.42 -13.68 13.39
C LEU A 94 11.80 -15.14 13.68
N LYS A 95 12.94 -15.60 13.13
CA LYS A 95 13.47 -16.94 13.39
C LYS A 95 13.80 -17.15 14.87
N ALA A 96 14.45 -16.19 15.51
CA ALA A 96 14.84 -16.27 16.92
C ALA A 96 13.63 -16.23 17.87
N ALA A 97 12.53 -15.58 17.47
CA ALA A 97 11.30 -15.51 18.26
C ALA A 97 10.61 -16.88 18.43
N GLY A 98 10.90 -17.86 17.56
CA GLY A 98 10.33 -19.19 17.62
C GLY A 98 8.80 -19.15 17.50
N GLN A 99 8.10 -19.54 18.56
CA GLN A 99 6.63 -19.55 18.63
C GLN A 99 6.05 -18.39 19.46
N ARG A 100 6.90 -17.47 19.93
CA ARG A 100 6.45 -16.32 20.71
C ARG A 100 5.50 -15.45 19.86
N PRO A 101 4.37 -14.95 20.39
CA PRO A 101 3.51 -14.01 19.68
C PRO A 101 4.26 -12.74 19.27
N ILE A 102 4.04 -12.28 18.03
CA ILE A 102 4.73 -11.13 17.45
C ILE A 102 3.73 -10.05 17.05
N ILE A 103 4.08 -8.80 17.35
CA ILE A 103 3.43 -7.59 16.84
C ILE A 103 4.45 -6.81 16.02
N ILE A 104 4.07 -6.42 14.81
CA ILE A 104 4.92 -5.67 13.89
C ILE A 104 4.37 -4.25 13.71
N PHE A 105 5.26 -3.28 13.61
CA PHE A 105 4.97 -1.89 13.30
C PHE A 105 5.79 -1.45 12.10
N SER A 106 5.12 -0.88 11.10
CA SER A 106 5.77 -0.28 9.92
C SER A 106 5.03 1.00 9.53
N HIS A 107 5.68 1.88 8.77
CA HIS A 107 4.99 3.06 8.28
C HIS A 107 3.91 2.71 7.24
N ALA A 108 4.27 2.03 6.16
CA ALA A 108 3.33 1.50 5.16
C ALA A 108 3.06 0.00 5.38
N PRO A 109 1.91 -0.52 4.94
CA PRO A 109 1.60 -1.95 5.05
C PRO A 109 2.29 -2.81 3.97
N PRO A 110 2.38 -4.13 4.18
CA PRO A 110 2.74 -5.09 3.12
C PRO A 110 1.75 -5.11 1.97
N LEU A 111 2.23 -5.33 0.74
CA LEU A 111 1.37 -5.57 -0.42
C LEU A 111 0.63 -6.90 -0.25
N GLY A 112 -0.70 -6.93 -0.41
CA GLY A 112 -1.51 -8.14 -0.19
C GLY A 112 -2.07 -8.27 1.23
N CYS A 113 -1.90 -7.24 2.07
CA CYS A 113 -2.49 -7.23 3.41
C CYS A 113 -4.02 -7.04 3.40
N GLY A 114 -4.61 -6.52 2.32
CA GLY A 114 -6.05 -6.27 2.20
C GLY A 114 -6.58 -4.99 2.87
N LEU A 115 -5.73 -4.09 3.36
CA LEU A 115 -6.16 -2.77 3.87
C LEU A 115 -6.62 -1.85 2.73
N THR A 116 -7.60 -0.97 3.01
CA THR A 116 -8.03 0.07 2.06
C THR A 116 -6.87 1.01 1.73
N SER A 117 -6.55 1.21 0.44
CA SER A 117 -5.40 2.00 0.00
C SER A 117 -5.81 3.14 -0.94
N VAL A 118 -5.13 4.28 -0.80
CA VAL A 118 -5.28 5.48 -1.65
C VAL A 118 -4.01 5.81 -2.46
N HIS A 119 -2.96 4.99 -2.34
CA HIS A 119 -1.60 5.33 -2.80
C HIS A 119 -1.04 4.42 -3.91
N VAL A 120 -1.91 3.69 -4.63
CA VAL A 120 -1.49 2.74 -5.68
C VAL A 120 -0.82 3.43 -6.88
N LYS A 121 -1.21 4.68 -7.18
CA LYS A 121 -0.80 5.42 -8.39
C LYS A 121 0.72 5.52 -8.62
N ASN A 122 1.54 5.61 -7.57
CA ASN A 122 2.97 5.90 -7.72
C ASN A 122 3.87 4.84 -7.06
N ARG A 123 3.39 3.60 -6.96
CA ARG A 123 4.12 2.51 -6.31
C ARG A 123 4.69 2.89 -4.94
N CYS A 124 3.92 3.63 -4.15
CA CYS A 124 4.35 4.08 -2.83
C CYS A 124 3.43 3.60 -1.70
N ALA A 125 2.32 2.91 -2.03
CA ALA A 125 1.37 2.44 -1.03
C ALA A 125 1.91 1.40 -0.04
N PHE A 126 2.92 0.62 -0.43
CA PHE A 126 3.31 -0.58 0.30
C PHE A 126 4.82 -0.61 0.60
N LEU A 127 5.21 -1.48 1.53
CA LEU A 127 6.61 -1.74 1.82
C LEU A 127 7.33 -2.29 0.59
N ASN A 128 8.48 -1.70 0.26
CA ASN A 128 9.35 -2.10 -0.85
C ASN A 128 8.57 -2.30 -2.15
N HIS A 129 7.56 -1.46 -2.37
CA HIS A 129 6.59 -1.65 -3.43
C HIS A 129 7.26 -1.76 -4.81
N SER A 130 8.35 -1.02 -5.04
CA SER A 130 9.05 -1.03 -6.32
C SER A 130 10.18 -2.07 -6.45
N SER A 131 10.50 -2.81 -5.40
CA SER A 131 11.67 -3.71 -5.40
C SER A 131 11.34 -5.16 -5.05
N ASN A 132 10.65 -5.39 -3.95
CA ASN A 132 10.31 -6.75 -3.49
C ASN A 132 9.06 -6.72 -2.60
N ALA A 133 7.94 -6.29 -3.17
CA ALA A 133 6.71 -6.03 -2.44
C ALA A 133 6.10 -7.30 -1.80
N ALA A 134 6.35 -8.48 -2.38
CA ALA A 134 5.77 -9.75 -1.93
C ALA A 134 6.48 -10.36 -0.71
N GLU A 135 7.73 -9.98 -0.44
CA GLU A 135 8.57 -10.57 0.61
C GLU A 135 7.89 -10.59 1.97
N PHE A 136 7.26 -9.48 2.35
CA PHE A 136 6.68 -9.34 3.68
C PHE A 136 5.48 -10.24 3.89
N MET A 137 4.63 -10.45 2.86
CA MET A 137 3.53 -11.40 2.97
C MET A 137 4.02 -12.85 3.00
N GLN A 138 5.07 -13.18 2.25
CA GLN A 138 5.71 -14.50 2.35
C GLN A 138 6.27 -14.76 3.76
N LEU A 139 6.84 -13.74 4.42
CA LEU A 139 7.27 -13.85 5.81
C LEU A 139 6.09 -14.06 6.77
N VAL A 140 4.96 -13.39 6.54
CA VAL A 140 3.74 -13.63 7.32
C VAL A 140 3.22 -15.05 7.13
N GLU A 141 3.26 -15.59 5.91
CA GLU A 141 2.89 -16.98 5.61
C GLU A 141 3.80 -18.00 6.33
N GLN A 142 5.10 -17.71 6.41
CA GLN A 142 6.09 -18.57 7.04
C GLN A 142 6.07 -18.50 8.58
N HIS A 143 5.56 -17.41 9.15
CA HIS A 143 5.58 -17.13 10.59
C HIS A 143 4.17 -16.89 11.13
N SER A 144 3.43 -17.98 11.38
CA SER A 144 2.06 -17.95 11.88
C SER A 144 1.89 -17.34 13.29
N ASN A 145 2.98 -17.11 14.01
CA ASN A 145 3.02 -16.41 15.29
C ASN A 145 3.06 -14.89 15.15
N ILE A 146 3.05 -14.34 13.92
CA ILE A 146 2.79 -12.91 13.68
C ILE A 146 1.29 -12.65 13.83
N CYS A 147 0.89 -12.11 14.98
CA CYS A 147 -0.51 -11.92 15.33
C CYS A 147 -1.08 -10.61 14.76
N LEU A 148 -0.28 -9.54 14.81
CA LEU A 148 -0.71 -8.18 14.48
C LEU A 148 0.36 -7.45 13.67
N TRP A 149 -0.06 -6.71 12.64
CA TRP A 149 0.80 -5.82 11.87
C TRP A 149 0.18 -4.44 11.76
N PHE A 150 0.77 -3.44 12.40
CA PHE A 150 0.28 -2.07 12.41
C PHE A 150 0.96 -1.24 11.32
N SER A 151 0.16 -0.51 10.56
CA SER A 151 0.66 0.41 9.53
C SER A 151 -0.17 1.69 9.44
N GLY A 152 0.50 2.81 9.20
CA GLY A 152 -0.13 4.10 8.95
C GLY A 152 -0.17 4.42 7.46
N HIS A 153 0.48 5.51 7.07
CA HIS A 153 0.72 5.96 5.70
C HIS A 153 -0.52 6.44 4.91
N PHE A 154 -1.67 5.78 5.04
CA PHE A 154 -2.85 6.10 4.22
C PHE A 154 -3.66 7.30 4.71
N HIS A 155 -3.49 7.70 5.97
CA HIS A 155 -4.18 8.85 6.58
C HIS A 155 -5.71 8.71 6.58
N LEU A 156 -6.18 7.46 6.60
CA LEU A 156 -7.58 7.09 6.66
C LEU A 156 -7.95 6.72 8.11
N SER A 157 -9.19 6.94 8.47
CA SER A 157 -9.71 6.58 9.78
C SER A 157 -9.90 5.07 9.95
N HIS A 158 -10.44 4.70 11.11
CA HIS A 158 -10.75 3.31 11.43
C HIS A 158 -12.20 2.94 11.12
N ASN A 159 -12.91 3.82 10.43
CA ASN A 159 -14.31 3.63 10.06
C ASN A 159 -14.46 2.97 8.70
N TYR A 160 -13.38 2.81 7.95
CA TYR A 160 -13.36 1.95 6.76
C TYR A 160 -13.59 0.49 7.14
N MET A 161 -14.38 -0.23 6.33
CA MET A 161 -14.68 -1.65 6.55
C MET A 161 -13.40 -2.49 6.68
N ARG A 162 -12.35 -2.11 5.93
CA ARG A 162 -11.03 -2.76 5.93
C ARG A 162 -9.95 -1.92 6.61
N SER A 163 -10.32 -1.16 7.63
CA SER A 163 -9.33 -0.58 8.55
C SER A 163 -8.61 -1.64 9.40
N ILE A 164 -9.16 -2.85 9.44
CA ILE A 164 -8.49 -4.08 9.85
C ILE A 164 -8.81 -5.15 8.80
N SER A 165 -7.78 -5.81 8.29
CA SER A 165 -7.89 -6.96 7.39
C SER A 165 -7.13 -8.15 7.97
N VAL A 166 -7.41 -9.35 7.47
CA VAL A 166 -6.82 -10.59 8.01
C VAL A 166 -6.31 -11.45 6.88
N ALA A 167 -5.04 -11.86 6.97
CA ALA A 167 -4.45 -12.87 6.09
C ALA A 167 -3.44 -13.71 6.87
N ASN A 168 -3.42 -15.03 6.60
CA ASN A 168 -2.45 -15.97 7.18
C ASN A 168 -2.31 -15.88 8.71
N ASN A 169 -3.44 -15.80 9.42
CA ASN A 169 -3.58 -15.62 10.87
C ASN A 169 -3.04 -14.30 11.46
N CYS A 170 -2.53 -13.40 10.64
CA CYS A 170 -2.19 -12.04 11.03
C CYS A 170 -3.37 -11.10 10.78
N ALA A 171 -3.68 -10.23 11.75
CA ALA A 171 -4.51 -9.06 11.49
C ALA A 171 -3.61 -7.86 11.13
N PHE A 172 -3.83 -7.32 9.94
CA PHE A 172 -3.23 -6.07 9.49
C PHE A 172 -4.14 -4.94 9.94
N VAL A 173 -3.55 -3.96 10.60
CA VAL A 173 -4.27 -2.93 11.34
C VAL A 173 -3.81 -1.56 10.85
N GLN A 174 -4.73 -0.83 10.25
CA GLN A 174 -4.51 0.57 9.93
C GLN A 174 -4.44 1.41 11.21
N THR A 175 -3.45 2.28 11.28
CA THR A 175 -3.37 3.37 12.25
C THR A 175 -3.83 4.66 11.58
N GLY A 176 -4.67 5.40 12.31
CA GLY A 176 -5.15 6.72 11.92
C GLY A 176 -4.11 7.81 12.21
N VAL A 177 -4.55 9.05 12.04
CA VAL A 177 -3.72 10.23 12.23
C VAL A 177 -4.11 10.92 13.53
N ILE A 178 -3.10 11.32 14.32
CA ILE A 178 -3.33 12.07 15.56
C ILE A 178 -3.70 13.53 15.26
N GLY A 179 -3.17 14.11 14.19
CA GLY A 179 -3.37 15.51 13.80
C GLY A 179 -4.36 15.71 12.65
N ASP A 180 -4.37 16.93 12.11
CA ASP A 180 -5.39 17.38 11.13
C ASP A 180 -5.10 16.94 9.68
N CYS A 181 -4.04 16.17 9.43
CA CYS A 181 -3.71 15.65 8.10
C CYS A 181 -4.43 14.34 7.74
N ASN A 182 -5.58 14.06 8.37
CA ASN A 182 -6.50 12.99 7.98
C ASN A 182 -7.23 13.36 6.68
N ARG A 183 -7.75 12.35 5.97
CA ARG A 183 -8.42 12.53 4.66
C ARG A 183 -9.95 12.61 4.74
N ASP A 184 -10.52 12.19 5.87
CA ASP A 184 -11.94 11.87 6.02
C ASP A 184 -12.59 12.58 7.21
N GLY A 185 -11.87 13.47 7.90
CA GLY A 185 -12.35 14.25 9.05
C GLY A 185 -12.14 13.57 10.41
N TYR A 186 -11.67 12.33 10.46
CA TYR A 186 -11.56 11.57 11.70
C TYR A 186 -10.12 11.43 12.18
N ARG A 187 -9.91 11.74 13.46
CA ARG A 187 -8.61 11.64 14.13
C ARG A 187 -8.65 10.45 15.06
N HIS A 188 -8.02 9.35 14.68
CA HIS A 188 -8.08 8.09 15.42
C HIS A 188 -6.69 7.57 15.81
N SER A 189 -6.63 6.82 16.91
CA SER A 189 -5.46 6.01 17.29
C SER A 189 -5.85 4.61 17.72
N ARG A 190 -4.92 3.66 17.57
CA ARG A 190 -5.10 2.29 18.02
C ARG A 190 -4.60 2.15 19.45
N VAL A 191 -5.41 1.53 20.31
CA VAL A 191 -5.02 1.17 21.67
C VAL A 191 -5.08 -0.34 21.80
N ILE A 192 -3.98 -0.97 22.20
CA ILE A 192 -3.90 -2.42 22.45
C ILE A 192 -3.84 -2.64 23.96
N LYS A 193 -4.70 -3.51 24.46
CA LYS A 193 -4.62 -4.05 25.82
C LYS A 193 -4.32 -5.54 25.75
N GLY A 194 -3.08 -5.90 26.07
CA GLY A 194 -2.63 -7.29 26.17
C GLY A 194 -2.79 -7.84 27.59
N SER A 195 -3.06 -9.14 27.69
CA SER A 195 -2.92 -9.96 28.89
C SER A 195 -2.08 -11.20 28.57
N LYS A 196 -1.94 -12.14 29.51
CA LYS A 196 -1.24 -13.41 29.23
C LYS A 196 -2.01 -14.29 28.23
N GLU A 197 -3.33 -14.13 28.18
CA GLU A 197 -4.21 -14.97 27.37
C GLU A 197 -4.37 -14.44 25.94
N GLY A 198 -4.33 -13.12 25.74
CA GLY A 198 -4.58 -12.51 24.45
C GLY A 198 -4.58 -11.00 24.46
N TYR A 199 -5.25 -10.41 23.47
CA TYR A 199 -5.33 -8.97 23.28
C TYR A 199 -6.74 -8.48 22.98
N ARG A 200 -6.96 -7.20 23.28
CA ARG A 200 -8.10 -6.40 22.81
C ARG A 200 -7.54 -5.15 22.14
N LEU A 201 -7.98 -4.91 20.92
CA LEU A 201 -7.60 -3.77 20.10
C LEU A 201 -8.79 -2.83 19.97
N TYR A 202 -8.52 -1.55 20.23
CA TYR A 202 -9.53 -0.50 20.24
C TYR A 202 -9.18 0.62 19.26
N THR A 203 -10.20 1.30 18.77
CA THR A 203 -10.12 2.64 18.22
C THR A 203 -10.40 3.64 19.32
N PHE A 204 -9.47 4.58 19.49
CA PHE A 204 -9.69 5.80 20.27
C PHE A 204 -9.95 6.94 19.31
N ASP A 205 -11.13 7.57 19.43
CA ASP A 205 -11.51 8.75 18.67
C ASP A 205 -11.05 10.00 19.42
N HIS A 206 -10.17 10.80 18.82
CA HIS A 206 -9.64 12.03 19.43
C HIS A 206 -10.64 13.19 19.41
N ASN A 207 -11.66 13.14 18.57
CA ASN A 207 -12.70 14.17 18.50
C ASN A 207 -13.74 13.97 19.60
N THR A 208 -14.15 12.73 19.87
CA THR A 208 -15.18 12.44 20.88
C THR A 208 -14.63 11.96 22.23
N GLY A 209 -13.41 11.40 22.24
CA GLY A 209 -12.84 10.71 23.40
C GLY A 209 -13.33 9.28 23.58
N ASP A 210 -14.09 8.74 22.63
CA ASP A 210 -14.67 7.40 22.72
C ASP A 210 -13.64 6.30 22.47
N LEU A 211 -13.88 5.15 23.10
CA LEU A 211 -13.07 3.94 22.92
C LEU A 211 -13.94 2.79 22.39
N ARG A 212 -13.78 2.46 21.11
CA ARG A 212 -14.51 1.38 20.42
C ARG A 212 -13.66 0.12 20.32
N LEU A 213 -14.21 -1.05 20.65
CA LEU A 213 -13.52 -2.34 20.50
C LEU A 213 -13.65 -2.83 19.06
N ASP A 214 -12.51 -3.05 18.39
CA ASP A 214 -12.49 -3.44 16.97
C ASP A 214 -11.94 -4.87 16.74
N LEU A 215 -11.17 -5.42 17.68
CA LEU A 215 -10.70 -6.81 17.58
C LEU A 215 -10.36 -7.36 18.96
N LYS A 216 -10.62 -8.66 19.18
CA LYS A 216 -10.17 -9.38 20.38
C LYS A 216 -9.81 -10.81 20.00
N GLN A 217 -8.70 -11.32 20.53
CA GLN A 217 -8.29 -12.70 20.27
C GLN A 217 -7.29 -13.20 21.31
N PRO A 218 -7.25 -14.51 21.60
CA PRO A 218 -6.11 -15.14 22.25
C PRO A 218 -4.82 -14.97 21.44
N TRP A 219 -3.66 -14.95 22.10
CA TRP A 219 -2.37 -14.90 21.40
C TRP A 219 -2.11 -16.14 20.55
N VAL A 220 -2.53 -17.30 21.06
CA VAL A 220 -2.46 -18.58 20.36
C VAL A 220 -3.89 -18.98 20.03
N SER A 221 -4.22 -19.02 18.74
CA SER A 221 -5.55 -19.38 18.26
C SER A 221 -5.44 -20.24 16.99
N ALA A 222 -6.27 -21.28 16.92
CA ALA A 222 -6.44 -22.07 15.70
C ALA A 222 -7.36 -21.38 14.67
N SER A 223 -8.09 -20.34 15.09
CA SER A 223 -8.97 -19.56 14.22
C SER A 223 -8.29 -18.26 13.83
N SER A 224 -8.51 -17.81 12.59
CA SER A 224 -8.05 -16.49 12.16
C SER A 224 -8.75 -15.37 12.95
N PRO A 225 -8.08 -14.23 13.17
CA PRO A 225 -8.69 -13.05 13.77
C PRO A 225 -10.02 -12.68 13.10
N ARG A 226 -10.97 -12.16 13.87
CA ARG A 226 -12.26 -11.69 13.37
C ARG A 226 -12.50 -10.25 13.82
N PRO A 227 -12.23 -9.25 12.96
CA PRO A 227 -12.52 -7.86 13.25
C PRO A 227 -14.00 -7.66 13.52
N ILE A 228 -14.30 -6.75 14.44
CA ILE A 228 -15.64 -6.24 14.71
C ILE A 228 -15.82 -5.04 13.79
N LEU A 229 -16.78 -5.13 12.87
CA LEU A 229 -17.04 -4.04 11.94
C LEU A 229 -17.67 -2.84 12.67
N PRO A 230 -17.36 -1.61 12.23
CA PRO A 230 -18.09 -0.42 12.69
C PRO A 230 -19.59 -0.56 12.36
N PRO A 231 -20.46 0.10 13.14
CA PRO A 231 -21.83 0.37 12.72
C PRO A 231 -21.87 1.01 11.32
N GLN A 232 -22.87 0.66 10.51
CA GLN A 232 -22.96 1.10 9.11
C GLN A 232 -23.03 2.63 8.96
N ASP A 233 -23.69 3.31 9.92
CA ASP A 233 -23.78 4.76 10.01
C ASP A 233 -22.45 5.45 10.33
N GLN A 234 -21.44 4.69 10.76
CA GLN A 234 -20.08 5.20 10.97
C GLN A 234 -19.16 4.96 9.78
N LEU A 235 -19.52 4.11 8.81
CA LEU A 235 -18.62 3.75 7.72
C LEU A 235 -18.31 4.96 6.83
N CYS A 236 -17.02 5.17 6.54
CA CYS A 236 -16.56 6.22 5.63
C CYS A 236 -16.64 5.82 4.15
N ASP A 237 -16.79 4.52 3.87
CA ASP A 237 -17.08 4.04 2.52
C ASP A 237 -18.60 4.09 2.31
N SER A 238 -19.05 4.79 1.26
CA SER A 238 -20.35 4.42 0.68
C SER A 238 -20.20 3.07 -0.03
N GLU A 239 -21.30 2.34 -0.24
CA GLU A 239 -21.27 1.13 -1.07
C GLU A 239 -20.77 1.40 -2.52
N ASP A 240 -20.62 2.68 -2.88
CA ASP A 240 -20.33 3.23 -4.20
C ASP A 240 -18.89 3.77 -4.39
N GLU A 241 -18.05 3.86 -3.35
CA GLU A 241 -16.67 4.34 -3.48
C GLU A 241 -15.71 3.20 -3.88
N GLY A 242 -15.47 3.03 -5.19
CA GLY A 242 -14.60 2.01 -5.78
C GLY A 242 -13.11 2.39 -5.76
N TRP A 243 -12.57 2.57 -4.56
CA TRP A 243 -11.12 2.58 -4.37
C TRP A 243 -10.49 1.26 -4.88
N PRO A 244 -9.23 1.27 -5.36
CA PRO A 244 -8.57 0.06 -5.83
C PRO A 244 -8.51 -0.99 -4.72
N LEU A 245 -9.34 -2.03 -4.87
CA LEU A 245 -9.76 -2.90 -3.78
C LEU A 245 -9.13 -4.27 -4.00
N ASP A 246 -8.24 -4.69 -3.10
CA ASP A 246 -7.74 -6.07 -2.98
C ASP A 246 -8.90 -6.99 -2.51
N ARG A 247 -9.77 -7.41 -3.44
CA ARG A 247 -10.96 -8.24 -3.12
C ARG A 247 -10.69 -9.74 -3.08
N ALA A 248 -9.49 -10.19 -3.42
CA ALA A 248 -9.20 -11.63 -3.43
C ALA A 248 -9.02 -12.24 -2.03
N ALA A 249 -8.86 -11.41 -0.99
CA ALA A 249 -8.85 -11.86 0.42
C ALA A 249 -10.25 -12.07 1.01
N ALA A 250 -11.30 -11.45 0.45
CA ALA A 250 -12.66 -11.52 1.00
C ALA A 250 -13.38 -12.86 0.73
N ALA A 251 -12.83 -13.71 -0.14
CA ALA A 251 -13.45 -14.99 -0.50
C ALA A 251 -13.29 -16.09 0.57
N ASN A 252 -12.43 -15.92 1.57
CA ASN A 252 -12.15 -16.98 2.57
C ASN A 252 -13.02 -16.89 3.84
N GLY A 253 -14.02 -16.00 3.88
CA GLY A 253 -14.88 -15.78 5.06
C GLY A 253 -16.20 -16.57 5.08
N ALA A 254 -16.61 -17.20 3.99
CA ALA A 254 -17.87 -17.96 3.93
C ALA A 254 -17.60 -19.39 3.48
N ALA A 255 -17.79 -20.33 4.40
CA ALA A 255 -17.91 -21.74 4.06
C ALA A 255 -18.99 -21.91 2.97
N GLY A 256 -18.58 -22.45 1.81
CA GLY A 256 -19.48 -23.01 0.81
C GLY A 256 -20.33 -22.02 0.04
N ARG A 257 -19.71 -21.24 -0.87
CA ARG A 257 -20.32 -20.93 -2.17
C ARG A 257 -19.24 -21.01 -3.25
N SER A 258 -19.57 -21.75 -4.30
CA SER A 258 -18.77 -22.13 -5.46
C SER A 258 -18.03 -20.96 -6.12
N ASN A 259 -16.86 -21.28 -6.70
CA ASN A 259 -16.14 -20.52 -7.72
C ASN A 259 -17.07 -19.63 -8.56
N GLY A 260 -17.08 -18.33 -8.27
CA GLY A 260 -17.78 -17.32 -9.05
C GLY A 260 -16.79 -16.56 -9.94
N PHE A 261 -15.92 -17.26 -10.66
CA PHE A 261 -15.24 -16.69 -11.84
C PHE A 261 -16.21 -16.85 -13.02
N ALA A 262 -17.28 -16.06 -13.03
CA ALA A 262 -18.20 -16.04 -14.15
C ALA A 262 -17.66 -15.05 -15.20
N GLY A 263 -17.16 -15.63 -16.29
CA GLY A 263 -16.77 -14.95 -17.51
C GLY A 263 -16.90 -15.93 -18.66
N GLU A 264 -18.08 -16.54 -18.80
CA GLU A 264 -18.52 -17.15 -20.05
C GLU A 264 -19.32 -16.07 -20.76
N ASP A 265 -18.66 -15.26 -21.59
CA ASP A 265 -19.25 -14.62 -22.77
C ASP A 265 -18.07 -14.06 -23.60
N GLY A 266 -17.83 -14.72 -24.74
CA GLY A 266 -16.71 -14.48 -25.63
C GLY A 266 -16.96 -13.33 -26.59
N ASP A 267 -16.83 -12.10 -26.11
CA ASP A 267 -16.77 -10.92 -26.98
C ASP A 267 -15.32 -10.53 -27.31
N GLU A 268 -15.12 -10.24 -28.59
CA GLU A 268 -13.84 -10.07 -29.28
C GLU A 268 -13.10 -8.78 -28.88
N GLY A 269 -11.82 -8.88 -28.51
CA GLY A 269 -10.76 -7.89 -28.81
C GLY A 269 -10.75 -6.51 -28.14
N ALA A 270 -11.89 -5.91 -27.84
CA ALA A 270 -12.05 -4.54 -27.39
C ALA A 270 -13.33 -4.39 -26.57
N PHE A 271 -13.31 -3.52 -25.54
CA PHE A 271 -14.49 -3.29 -24.71
C PHE A 271 -14.68 -1.81 -24.43
N ALA A 272 -15.88 -1.32 -24.71
CA ALA A 272 -16.30 0.04 -24.42
C ALA A 272 -16.60 0.24 -22.93
N PHE A 273 -16.18 1.39 -22.40
CA PHE A 273 -16.58 1.82 -21.08
C PHE A 273 -17.98 2.45 -21.15
N GLU A 274 -18.96 1.75 -20.58
CA GLU A 274 -20.29 2.28 -20.31
C GLU A 274 -20.43 2.61 -18.83
N ARG A 275 -20.85 3.83 -18.53
CA ARG A 275 -21.16 4.24 -17.16
C ARG A 275 -22.49 3.58 -16.74
N PRO A 276 -22.55 2.86 -15.61
CA PRO A 276 -23.81 2.27 -15.17
C PRO A 276 -24.89 3.33 -14.98
N ALA A 277 -26.08 3.11 -15.54
CA ALA A 277 -27.24 3.93 -15.24
C ALA A 277 -27.68 3.70 -13.78
N ASN A 278 -28.00 4.77 -13.05
CA ASN A 278 -28.66 4.75 -11.73
C ASN A 278 -27.95 3.98 -10.61
N GLY A 279 -26.69 4.32 -10.30
CA GLY A 279 -26.01 3.82 -9.09
C GLY A 279 -25.79 2.31 -9.05
N ALA A 280 -25.91 1.63 -10.20
CA ALA A 280 -25.58 0.22 -10.30
C ALA A 280 -24.05 0.04 -10.23
N GLN A 281 -23.59 -0.90 -9.39
CA GLN A 281 -22.18 -1.22 -9.25
C GLN A 281 -21.62 -1.73 -10.58
N GLN A 282 -20.61 -1.06 -11.13
CA GLN A 282 -19.95 -1.53 -12.35
C GLN A 282 -19.33 -2.91 -12.08
N GLN A 283 -19.68 -3.91 -12.88
CA GLN A 283 -19.04 -5.22 -12.77
C GLN A 283 -17.56 -5.07 -13.09
N ARG A 284 -16.70 -5.44 -12.14
CA ARG A 284 -15.25 -5.45 -12.39
C ARG A 284 -14.92 -6.51 -13.43
N ARG A 285 -14.37 -6.06 -14.55
CA ARG A 285 -13.82 -6.93 -15.58
C ARG A 285 -12.35 -7.22 -15.25
N TRP A 286 -11.94 -8.47 -15.38
CA TRP A 286 -10.57 -8.92 -15.13
C TRP A 286 -9.95 -9.44 -16.43
N MET A 287 -8.75 -8.97 -16.76
CA MET A 287 -8.08 -9.28 -18.03
C MET A 287 -6.67 -9.80 -17.75
N ALA A 288 -6.34 -11.03 -18.19
CA ALA A 288 -4.97 -11.54 -18.08
C ALA A 288 -4.09 -10.98 -19.19
N VAL A 289 -3.11 -10.17 -18.79
CA VAL A 289 -2.17 -9.49 -19.71
C VAL A 289 -0.76 -10.05 -19.59
N GLY A 290 -0.66 -11.35 -19.29
CA GLY A 290 0.58 -12.10 -19.20
C GLY A 290 0.77 -12.79 -17.85
N ARG A 291 1.90 -13.51 -17.73
CA ARG A 291 2.17 -14.38 -16.59
C ARG A 291 2.15 -13.62 -15.26
N GLY A 292 1.19 -13.97 -14.40
CA GLY A 292 1.09 -13.42 -13.06
C GLY A 292 0.50 -12.01 -12.97
N ARG A 293 -0.07 -11.48 -14.06
CA ARG A 293 -0.62 -10.11 -14.12
C ARG A 293 -2.07 -10.10 -14.57
N LEU A 294 -2.87 -9.27 -13.90
CA LEU A 294 -4.24 -8.96 -14.30
C LEU A 294 -4.39 -7.45 -14.43
N LEU A 295 -5.23 -7.00 -15.35
CA LEU A 295 -5.80 -5.66 -15.31
C LEU A 295 -7.24 -5.74 -14.80
N SER A 296 -7.65 -4.74 -14.05
CA SER A 296 -9.05 -4.54 -13.66
C SER A 296 -9.49 -3.12 -13.95
N LEU A 297 -10.70 -3.00 -14.46
CA LEU A 297 -11.38 -1.72 -14.66
C LEU A 297 -12.18 -1.38 -13.39
N GLU A 298 -11.80 -0.29 -12.72
CA GLU A 298 -12.34 0.13 -11.43
C GLU A 298 -12.59 1.65 -11.47
N ASP A 299 -13.86 2.07 -11.42
CA ASP A 299 -14.26 3.49 -11.38
C ASP A 299 -13.61 4.36 -12.46
N SER A 300 -13.62 3.88 -13.71
CA SER A 300 -12.96 4.54 -14.86
C SER A 300 -11.42 4.58 -14.78
N MET A 301 -10.81 3.81 -13.88
CA MET A 301 -9.37 3.58 -13.87
C MET A 301 -9.06 2.16 -14.35
N LEU A 302 -7.99 2.00 -15.11
CA LEU A 302 -7.43 0.68 -15.39
C LEU A 302 -6.27 0.43 -14.43
N VAL A 303 -6.39 -0.59 -13.58
CA VAL A 303 -5.43 -0.90 -12.52
C VAL A 303 -4.78 -2.26 -12.78
N GLU A 304 -3.46 -2.33 -12.64
CA GLU A 304 -2.72 -3.59 -12.73
C GLU A 304 -2.62 -4.26 -11.36
N TYR A 305 -2.82 -5.57 -11.33
CA TYR A 305 -2.74 -6.45 -10.17
C TYR A 305 -1.71 -7.55 -10.39
N ASN A 306 -1.02 -7.93 -9.31
CA ASN A 306 -0.19 -9.12 -9.27
C ASN A 306 -1.02 -10.31 -8.78
N ILE A 307 -1.05 -11.41 -9.53
CA ILE A 307 -1.86 -12.59 -9.21
C ILE A 307 -1.40 -13.26 -7.91
N ALA A 308 -0.08 -13.31 -7.66
CA ALA A 308 0.47 -14.01 -6.51
C ALA A 308 0.14 -13.28 -5.21
N SER A 309 0.34 -11.96 -5.14
CA SER A 309 -0.04 -11.15 -3.98
C SER A 309 -1.51 -10.78 -3.95
N ARG A 310 -2.21 -10.97 -5.08
CA ARG A 310 -3.61 -10.60 -5.31
C ARG A 310 -3.92 -9.12 -5.09
N ALA A 311 -2.91 -8.28 -5.21
CA ALA A 311 -2.98 -6.87 -4.81
C ALA A 311 -2.61 -5.94 -5.97
N PRO A 312 -3.10 -4.68 -5.93
CA PRO A 312 -2.84 -3.72 -6.97
C PRO A 312 -1.37 -3.28 -6.94
N VAL A 313 -0.72 -3.31 -8.09
CA VAL A 313 0.69 -2.95 -8.30
C VAL A 313 0.81 -1.50 -8.77
N GLY A 314 -0.14 -1.03 -9.56
CA GLY A 314 -0.10 0.33 -10.08
C GLY A 314 -1.25 0.63 -11.03
N VAL A 315 -1.34 1.88 -11.48
CA VAL A 315 -2.41 2.33 -12.37
C VAL A 315 -1.88 2.40 -13.80
N VAL A 316 -2.63 1.82 -14.74
CA VAL A 316 -2.39 1.89 -16.19
C VAL A 316 -3.03 3.15 -16.75
N PHE A 317 -4.33 3.40 -16.49
CA PHE A 317 -5.03 4.62 -16.89
C PHE A 317 -5.75 5.27 -15.70
N LEU A 318 -5.63 6.60 -15.57
CA LEU A 318 -6.22 7.36 -14.46
C LEU A 318 -7.69 7.75 -14.67
N SER A 319 -8.11 7.85 -15.92
CA SER A 319 -9.47 8.15 -16.35
C SER A 319 -9.66 7.50 -17.71
N ILE A 320 -10.80 6.86 -17.88
CA ILE A 320 -11.30 6.32 -19.13
C ILE A 320 -12.65 6.99 -19.32
N GLU A 321 -12.75 7.80 -20.35
CA GLU A 321 -13.94 8.60 -20.60
C GLU A 321 -15.07 7.72 -21.16
N GLU A 322 -16.32 8.18 -21.02
CA GLU A 322 -17.48 7.47 -21.54
C GLU A 322 -17.38 7.31 -23.07
N GLY A 323 -17.52 6.06 -23.53
CA GLY A 323 -17.37 5.70 -24.94
C GLY A 323 -15.91 5.44 -25.38
N GLU A 324 -14.91 5.63 -24.52
CA GLU A 324 -13.57 5.12 -24.81
C GLU A 324 -13.52 3.59 -24.68
N GLU A 325 -12.72 2.96 -25.55
CA GLU A 325 -12.48 1.52 -25.55
C GLU A 325 -11.06 1.19 -25.11
N VAL A 326 -10.94 0.18 -24.25
CA VAL A 326 -9.64 -0.41 -23.90
C VAL A 326 -9.30 -1.48 -24.93
N VAL A 327 -8.19 -1.32 -25.64
CA VAL A 327 -7.74 -2.23 -26.69
C VAL A 327 -6.34 -2.77 -26.37
N PHE A 328 -6.17 -4.08 -26.51
CA PHE A 328 -4.88 -4.75 -26.34
C PHE A 328 -4.24 -4.98 -27.69
N VAL A 329 -2.95 -4.70 -27.82
CA VAL A 329 -2.25 -4.84 -29.11
C VAL A 329 -0.90 -5.53 -28.96
N ASP A 330 -0.53 -6.31 -29.96
CA ASP A 330 0.76 -7.00 -30.06
C ASP A 330 1.89 -6.08 -30.59
N GLU A 331 3.09 -6.63 -30.76
CA GLU A 331 4.25 -5.89 -31.27
C GLU A 331 4.07 -5.38 -32.71
N ALA A 332 3.23 -6.05 -33.51
CA ALA A 332 2.91 -5.64 -34.87
C ALA A 332 1.75 -4.61 -34.92
N GLY A 333 1.15 -4.27 -33.78
CA GLY A 333 -0.02 -3.41 -33.66
C GLY A 333 -1.34 -4.11 -33.97
N GLY A 334 -1.34 -5.44 -34.09
CA GLY A 334 -2.54 -6.25 -34.23
C GLY A 334 -3.33 -6.30 -32.93
N VAL A 335 -4.67 -6.25 -33.01
CA VAL A 335 -5.54 -6.35 -31.84
C VAL A 335 -5.49 -7.77 -31.27
N VAL A 336 -5.28 -7.86 -29.96
CA VAL A 336 -5.20 -9.10 -29.20
C VAL A 336 -6.48 -9.28 -28.39
N SER A 337 -7.21 -10.37 -28.63
CA SER A 337 -8.38 -10.71 -27.82
C SER A 337 -7.95 -11.39 -26.52
N ILE A 338 -8.36 -10.83 -25.39
CA ILE A 338 -8.12 -11.40 -24.06
C ILE A 338 -9.45 -11.90 -23.51
N ALA A 339 -9.67 -13.20 -23.58
CA ALA A 339 -10.97 -13.78 -23.24
C ALA A 339 -11.14 -14.09 -21.74
N GLY A 340 -10.08 -14.01 -20.92
CA GLY A 340 -10.21 -14.27 -19.49
C GLY A 340 -8.91 -14.35 -18.67
N PRO A 341 -9.01 -14.62 -17.36
CA PRO A 341 -7.90 -14.54 -16.41
C PRO A 341 -6.85 -15.67 -16.52
N THR A 342 -7.07 -16.66 -17.38
CA THR A 342 -6.17 -17.80 -17.61
C THR A 342 -5.60 -17.84 -19.02
N ASP A 343 -5.82 -16.78 -19.80
CA ASP A 343 -5.45 -16.76 -21.20
C ASP A 343 -3.93 -16.57 -21.37
N SER A 344 -3.27 -17.56 -21.98
CA SER A 344 -1.85 -17.48 -22.33
C SER A 344 -1.57 -16.43 -23.42
N VAL A 345 -2.61 -16.04 -24.18
CA VAL A 345 -2.52 -14.98 -25.19
C VAL A 345 -2.16 -13.63 -24.57
N GLY A 346 -2.43 -13.42 -23.27
CA GLY A 346 -2.00 -12.21 -22.57
C GLY A 346 -0.49 -11.93 -22.64
N GLU A 347 0.35 -12.95 -22.88
CA GLU A 347 1.80 -12.77 -23.05
C GLU A 347 2.17 -12.04 -24.34
N THR A 348 1.33 -12.09 -25.38
CA THR A 348 1.59 -11.42 -26.67
C THR A 348 1.21 -9.94 -26.69
N VAL A 349 0.47 -9.48 -25.67
CA VAL A 349 0.09 -8.07 -25.53
C VAL A 349 1.37 -7.25 -25.32
N ALA A 350 1.69 -6.34 -26.22
CA ALA A 350 2.83 -5.43 -26.13
C ALA A 350 2.43 -4.05 -25.60
N ALA A 351 1.19 -3.62 -25.85
CA ALA A 351 0.66 -2.35 -25.35
C ALA A 351 -0.85 -2.43 -25.05
N VAL A 352 -1.31 -1.48 -24.23
CA VAL A 352 -2.72 -1.20 -23.98
C VAL A 352 -3.03 0.20 -24.51
N GLU A 353 -4.09 0.33 -25.29
CA GLU A 353 -4.55 1.58 -25.88
C GLU A 353 -5.91 1.98 -25.33
N LEU A 354 -6.12 3.28 -25.16
CA LEU A 354 -7.45 3.88 -25.11
C LEU A 354 -7.77 4.44 -26.49
N ARG A 355 -8.95 4.09 -27.00
CA ARG A 355 -9.45 4.60 -28.28
C ARG A 355 -10.77 5.33 -28.08
N ASP A 356 -10.92 6.48 -28.71
CA ASP A 356 -12.19 7.19 -28.72
C ASP A 356 -13.24 6.49 -29.63
N PRO A 357 -14.52 6.92 -29.62
CA PRO A 357 -15.56 6.33 -30.47
C PRO A 357 -15.29 6.40 -31.99
N SER A 358 -14.33 7.22 -32.44
CA SER A 358 -13.90 7.28 -33.84
C SER A 358 -12.80 6.28 -34.18
N GLY A 359 -12.32 5.54 -33.18
CA GLY A 359 -11.21 4.60 -33.27
C GLY A 359 -9.83 5.25 -33.16
N HIS A 360 -9.75 6.54 -32.82
CA HIS A 360 -8.48 7.24 -32.65
C HIS A 360 -7.86 6.91 -31.30
N VAL A 361 -6.56 6.58 -31.29
CA VAL A 361 -5.82 6.27 -30.07
C VAL A 361 -5.56 7.55 -29.26
N THR A 362 -6.24 7.70 -28.13
CA THR A 362 -6.10 8.86 -27.22
C THR A 362 -4.92 8.67 -26.27
N GLN A 363 -4.68 7.43 -25.82
CA GLN A 363 -3.55 7.07 -24.97
C GLN A 363 -3.02 5.68 -25.34
N ARG A 364 -1.71 5.47 -25.19
CA ARG A 364 -1.05 4.18 -25.40
C ARG A 364 -0.03 3.96 -24.30
N VAL A 365 -0.05 2.77 -23.70
CA VAL A 365 0.87 2.35 -22.64
C VAL A 365 1.53 1.04 -23.02
N GLU A 366 2.84 1.06 -23.17
CA GLU A 366 3.65 -0.11 -23.51
C GLU A 366 4.11 -0.83 -22.24
N ARG A 367 4.59 -2.07 -22.40
CA ARG A 367 5.22 -2.77 -21.29
C ARG A 367 6.44 -2.00 -20.77
N ASN A 368 6.47 -1.77 -19.46
CA ASN A 368 7.62 -1.22 -18.77
C ASN A 368 8.74 -2.27 -18.59
N LEU A 369 9.87 -1.86 -18.01
CA LEU A 369 11.03 -2.72 -17.80
C LEU A 369 10.76 -3.93 -16.88
N GLU A 370 9.70 -3.87 -16.06
CA GLU A 370 9.26 -4.99 -15.24
C GLU A 370 8.32 -5.93 -16.02
N GLY A 371 7.90 -5.54 -17.22
CA GLY A 371 6.95 -6.26 -18.09
C GLY A 371 5.47 -5.98 -17.76
N GLY A 372 5.18 -5.00 -16.90
CA GLY A 372 3.82 -4.54 -16.60
C GLY A 372 3.41 -3.33 -17.43
N PHE A 373 2.19 -2.86 -17.29
CA PHE A 373 1.61 -1.68 -17.93
C PHE A 373 1.36 -0.52 -16.95
N PHE A 374 1.60 -0.71 -15.65
CA PHE A 374 1.47 0.40 -14.72
C PHE A 374 2.42 1.56 -15.08
N GLN A 375 1.97 2.77 -14.76
CA GLN A 375 2.71 4.00 -14.96
C GLN A 375 3.11 4.65 -13.63
N VAL A 376 4.11 5.53 -13.68
CA VAL A 376 4.53 6.37 -12.54
C VAL A 376 4.20 7.82 -12.87
N PHE A 377 3.18 8.36 -12.20
CA PHE A 377 2.65 9.69 -12.51
C PHE A 377 3.38 10.83 -11.79
N GLN A 378 4.00 10.54 -10.64
CA GLN A 378 4.76 11.52 -9.87
C GLN A 378 6.18 11.02 -9.66
N GLN A 379 7.10 11.61 -10.40
CA GLN A 379 8.53 11.39 -10.20
C GLN A 379 9.00 12.02 -8.88
N ASN A 380 10.07 11.47 -8.32
CA ASN A 380 10.70 11.97 -7.11
C ASN A 380 11.07 13.47 -7.22
N LYS A 381 10.38 14.31 -6.44
CA LYS A 381 10.54 15.78 -6.46
C LYS A 381 11.97 16.23 -6.18
N TRP A 382 12.69 15.55 -5.29
CA TRP A 382 14.08 15.86 -4.98
C TRP A 382 14.97 15.67 -6.21
N ARG A 383 14.81 14.55 -6.91
CA ARG A 383 15.58 14.25 -8.14
C ARG A 383 15.28 15.27 -9.23
N LEU A 384 14.02 15.62 -9.43
CA LEU A 384 13.62 16.67 -10.37
C LEU A 384 14.27 18.03 -10.05
N ARG A 385 14.33 18.39 -8.76
CA ARG A 385 14.98 19.63 -8.31
C ARG A 385 16.47 19.62 -8.64
N LYS A 386 17.19 18.56 -8.27
CA LYS A 386 18.64 18.42 -8.56
C LYS A 386 18.96 18.43 -10.06
N GLN A 387 18.10 17.82 -10.88
CA GLN A 387 18.24 17.89 -12.34
C GLN A 387 18.10 19.33 -12.86
N ARG A 388 17.12 20.09 -12.35
CA ARG A 388 16.95 21.51 -12.71
C ARG A 388 18.13 22.36 -12.26
N GLU A 389 18.62 22.16 -11.04
CA GLU A 389 19.80 22.85 -10.50
C GLU A 389 21.05 22.57 -11.37
N ALA A 390 21.30 21.31 -11.73
CA ALA A 390 22.42 20.93 -12.59
C ALA A 390 22.30 21.52 -14.00
N ALA A 391 21.10 21.50 -14.59
CA ALA A 391 20.85 22.11 -15.89
C ALA A 391 21.08 23.64 -15.87
N ALA A 392 20.65 24.32 -14.82
CA ALA A 392 20.88 25.76 -14.65
C ALA A 392 22.38 26.08 -14.49
N GLN A 393 23.13 25.28 -13.73
CA GLN A 393 24.58 25.43 -13.59
C GLN A 393 25.31 25.20 -14.93
N ALA A 394 24.93 24.17 -15.68
CA ALA A 394 25.49 23.90 -17.00
C ALA A 394 25.21 25.04 -17.98
N ALA A 395 23.99 25.59 -17.97
CA ALA A 395 23.61 26.73 -18.80
C ALA A 395 24.42 28.00 -18.43
N ALA A 396 24.60 28.28 -17.14
CA ALA A 396 25.40 29.41 -16.67
C ALA A 396 26.89 29.29 -17.05
N ALA A 397 27.44 28.08 -17.00
CA ALA A 397 28.82 27.80 -17.42
C ALA A 397 29.04 27.90 -18.94
N ALA A 398 27.98 27.79 -19.74
CA ALA A 398 28.03 27.86 -21.20
C ALA A 398 27.93 29.30 -21.76
N VAL A 399 27.68 30.31 -20.93
CA VAL A 399 27.68 31.71 -21.35
C VAL A 399 29.13 32.21 -21.46
N PRO A 400 29.63 32.57 -22.66
CA PRO A 400 30.99 33.06 -22.80
C PRO A 400 31.12 34.41 -22.10
N VAL A 401 32.16 34.54 -21.27
CA VAL A 401 32.55 35.81 -20.66
C VAL A 401 33.04 36.72 -21.78
N SER A 402 32.24 37.73 -22.13
CA SER A 402 32.54 38.74 -23.16
C SER A 402 33.53 39.78 -22.66
#